data_AF-A0A6B3F6E8-F1
#
_entry.id   AF-A0A6B3F6E8-F1
#
_cell.length_a   1.000
_cell.length_b   1.000
_cell.length_c   1.000
_cell.angle_alpha   90.00
_cell.angle_beta   90.00
_cell.angle_gamma   90.00
#
_symmetry.space_group_name_H-M   'P 1'
#
loop_
_entity.id
_entity.type
_entity.pdbx_description
1 polymer ?
#
loop_
_entity_poly.entity_id
_entity_poly.type
_entity_poly.pdbx_seq_one_letter_code
_entity_poly.pdbx_strand_id
1 'polypeptide(L)' 'QRVRFALATIGDCDLIVLDEPTTGMDVTARHAFWATMREQAASGRTVLFATHYLEEADAIADRVLVLNKGRLL' A
#
# COMPACT_ATOMS: atom_id res chain seq x y z
N GLN A 1 -9.05 -1.08 10.83
CA GLN A 1 -8.49 -0.97 9.47
C GLN A 1 -9.34 -1.64 8.38
N ARG A 2 -9.77 -2.91 8.53
CA ARG A 2 -10.49 -3.67 7.47
C ARG A 2 -11.69 -2.95 6.81
N VAL A 3 -12.47 -2.16 7.55
CA VAL A 3 -13.60 -1.37 6.99
C VAL A 3 -13.12 -0.23 6.08
N ARG A 4 -12.05 0.48 6.47
CA ARG A 4 -11.47 1.55 5.63
C ARG A 4 -10.85 0.98 4.36
N PHE A 5 -10.26 -0.20 4.46
CA PHE A 5 -9.76 -0.96 3.31
C PHE A 5 -10.87 -1.35 2.34
N ALA A 6 -11.98 -1.90 2.84
CA ALA A 6 -13.13 -2.24 2.01
C ALA A 6 -13.66 -0.98 1.29
N LEU A 7 -13.75 0.15 1.99
CA LEU A 7 -14.18 1.42 1.39
C LEU A 7 -13.22 1.91 0.28
N ALA A 8 -11.91 1.72 0.45
CA ALA A 8 -10.91 2.08 -0.56
C ALA A 8 -10.92 1.16 -1.80
N THR A 9 -11.56 -0.02 -1.72
CA THR A 9 -11.54 -1.04 -2.78
C THR A 9 -12.89 -1.32 -3.44
N ILE A 10 -14.01 -0.92 -2.81
CA ILE A 10 -15.39 -1.16 -3.28
C ILE A 10 -15.76 -0.40 -4.57
N GLY A 11 -15.12 0.73 -4.86
CA GLY A 11 -15.37 1.53 -6.07
C GLY A 11 -14.45 1.17 -7.24
N ASP A 12 -14.76 1.67 -8.43
CA ASP A 12 -13.86 1.60 -9.60
C ASP A 12 -12.86 2.77 -9.58
N CYS A 13 -11.94 2.73 -8.60
CA CYS A 13 -10.96 3.80 -8.42
C CYS A 13 -9.65 3.46 -9.14
N ASP A 14 -9.16 4.40 -9.95
CA ASP A 14 -7.86 4.28 -10.62
C ASP A 14 -6.67 4.35 -9.66
N LEU A 15 -6.87 4.91 -8.45
CA LEU A 15 -5.82 5.14 -7.45
C LEU A 15 -6.30 4.78 -6.04
N ILE A 16 -5.53 3.95 -5.35
CA ILE A 16 -5.68 3.62 -3.94
C ILE A 16 -4.53 4.25 -3.16
N VAL A 17 -4.83 5.07 -2.16
CA VAL A 17 -3.83 5.74 -1.31
C VAL A 17 -3.92 5.21 0.12
N LEU A 18 -2.77 4.79 0.67
CA LEU A 18 -2.67 4.14 1.97
C LEU A 18 -1.58 4.81 2.82
N ASP A 19 -1.93 5.11 4.07
CA ASP A 19 -0.97 5.63 5.05
C ASP A 19 -0.72 4.57 6.12
N GLU A 20 0.51 4.08 6.20
CA GLU A 20 0.97 3.07 7.16
C GLU A 20 0.05 1.83 7.26
N PRO A 21 -0.27 1.17 6.12
CA PRO A 21 -1.38 0.21 6.05
C PRO A 21 -1.17 -1.06 6.86
N THR A 22 0.07 -1.43 7.16
CA THR A 22 0.43 -2.69 7.82
C THR A 22 0.71 -2.53 9.32
N THR A 23 0.60 -1.31 9.86
CA THR A 23 0.88 -1.03 11.27
C THR A 23 -0.02 -1.86 12.19
N GLY A 24 0.60 -2.62 13.10
CA GLY A 24 -0.10 -3.48 14.06
C GLY A 24 -0.60 -4.81 13.47
N MET A 25 -0.27 -5.13 12.21
CA MET A 25 -0.58 -6.43 11.62
C MET A 25 0.52 -7.45 11.94
N ASP A 26 0.10 -8.67 12.29
CA ASP A 26 1.01 -9.81 12.33
C ASP A 26 1.54 -10.14 10.92
N VAL A 27 2.55 -11.01 10.87
CA VAL A 27 3.24 -11.39 9.63
C VAL A 27 2.26 -11.97 8.61
N THR A 28 1.39 -12.88 9.03
CA THR A 28 0.42 -13.56 8.14
C THR A 28 -0.57 -12.56 7.54
N ALA A 29 -1.15 -11.70 8.38
CA ALA A 29 -2.11 -10.70 7.96
C ALA A 29 -1.48 -9.67 7.00
N ARG A 30 -0.23 -9.29 7.24
CA ARG A 30 0.55 -8.41 6.37
C ARG A 30 0.81 -9.02 4.99
N HIS A 31 1.21 -10.28 4.93
CA HIS A 31 1.38 -10.98 3.66
C HIS A 31 0.08 -11.05 2.87
N ALA A 32 -1.03 -11.39 3.54
CA ALA A 32 -2.35 -11.41 2.90
C ALA A 32 -2.75 -10.03 2.38
N PHE A 33 -2.50 -8.97 3.15
CA PHE A 33 -2.76 -7.60 2.73
C PHE A 33 -2.03 -7.23 1.45
N TRP A 34 -0.72 -7.49 1.40
CA TRP A 34 0.09 -7.16 0.22
C TRP A 34 -0.23 -8.03 -0.99
N ALA A 35 -0.65 -9.28 -0.79
CA ALA A 35 -1.17 -10.11 -1.88
C ALA A 35 -2.39 -9.45 -2.53
N THR A 36 -3.36 -8.99 -1.73
CA THR A 36 -4.53 -8.27 -2.25
C THR A 36 -4.16 -6.95 -2.94
N MET A 37 -3.19 -6.19 -2.42
CA MET A 37 -2.72 -4.97 -3.10
C MET A 37 -2.06 -5.23 -4.45
N ARG A 38 -1.32 -6.33 -4.58
CA ARG A 38 -0.80 -6.75 -5.88
C ARG A 38 -1.91 -7.15 -6.84
N GLU A 39 -2.96 -7.82 -6.37
CA GLU A 39 -4.13 -8.13 -7.21
C GLU A 39 -4.84 -6.86 -7.70
N GLN A 40 -5.01 -5.85 -6.84
CA GLN A 40 -5.57 -4.55 -7.25
C GLN A 40 -4.68 -3.85 -8.28
N ALA A 41 -3.36 -3.90 -8.10
CA ALA A 41 -2.42 -3.32 -9.07
C ALA A 41 -2.49 -4.05 -10.41
N ALA A 42 -2.52 -5.39 -10.39
CA ALA A 42 -2.64 -6.23 -11.57
C ALA A 42 -3.97 -6.04 -12.30
N SER A 43 -5.05 -5.64 -11.61
CA SER A 43 -6.32 -5.27 -12.24
C SER A 43 -6.33 -3.86 -12.84
N GLY A 44 -5.18 -3.18 -12.91
CA GLY A 44 -5.01 -1.88 -13.57
C GLY A 44 -5.07 -0.66 -12.65
N ARG A 45 -5.21 -0.85 -11.34
CA ARG A 45 -5.24 0.26 -10.37
C ARG A 45 -3.83 0.66 -9.96
N THR A 46 -3.61 1.92 -9.65
CA THR A 46 -2.37 2.36 -9.00
C THR A 46 -2.52 2.27 -7.49
N VAL A 47 -1.52 1.69 -6.80
CA VAL A 47 -1.47 1.64 -5.33
C VAL A 47 -0.31 2.51 -4.85
N LEU A 48 -0.62 3.58 -4.13
CA LEU A 48 0.35 4.44 -3.46
C LEU A 48 0.26 4.19 -1.96
N PHE A 49 1.39 3.88 -1.32
CA PHE A 49 1.44 3.70 0.12
C PHE A 49 2.65 4.40 0.75
N ALA A 50 2.46 4.85 1.98
CA ALA A 50 3.54 5.26 2.87
C ALA A 50 3.79 4.16 3.92
N THR A 51 5.05 3.85 4.17
CA THR A 51 5.48 2.90 5.21
C THR A 51 6.80 3.37 5.80
N HIS A 52 6.99 3.14 7.09
CA HIS A 52 8.29 3.27 7.75
C HIS A 52 9.10 1.96 7.70
N TYR A 53 8.53 0.87 7.19
CA TYR A 53 9.24 -0.40 6.98
C TYR A 53 9.88 -0.44 5.60
N LEU A 54 11.17 -0.11 5.52
CA LEU A 54 11.91 -0.10 4.24
C LEU A 54 11.89 -1.45 3.51
N GLU A 55 11.89 -2.56 4.26
CA GLU A 55 11.76 -3.91 3.69
C GLU A 55 10.45 -4.12 2.93
N GLU A 56 9.35 -3.48 3.37
CA GLU A 56 8.08 -3.53 2.63
C GLU A 56 8.15 -2.72 1.35
N ALA A 57 8.77 -1.53 1.39
CA ALA A 57 8.95 -0.72 0.20
C ALA A 57 9.78 -1.47 -0.85
N ASP A 58 10.87 -2.11 -0.44
CA ASP A 58 11.75 -2.89 -1.32
C ASP A 58 11.08 -4.15 -1.89
N ALA A 59 10.32 -4.88 -1.08
CA ALA A 59 9.69 -6.13 -1.49
C ALA A 59 8.40 -5.98 -2.31
N ILE A 60 7.72 -4.82 -2.19
CA ILE A 60 6.36 -4.64 -2.72
C ILE A 60 6.29 -3.58 -3.81
N ALA A 61 7.02 -2.47 -3.68
CA ALA A 61 6.81 -1.33 -4.56
C ALA A 61 7.56 -1.48 -5.89
N ASP A 62 6.86 -1.21 -7.01
CA ASP A 62 7.51 -1.09 -8.32
C ASP A 62 8.43 0.15 -8.39
N ARG A 63 8.11 1.18 -7.59
CA ARG A 63 8.83 2.45 -7.50
C ARG A 63 8.85 2.95 -6.06
N VAL A 64 10.02 3.35 -5.59
CA VAL A 64 10.20 3.95 -4.27
C VAL A 64 10.47 5.45 -4.42
N LEU A 65 9.77 6.25 -3.62
CA LEU A 65 9.87 7.71 -3.56
C LEU A 65 10.34 8.08 -2.16
N VAL A 66 11.43 8.85 -2.04
CA VAL A 66 11.91 9.33 -0.73
C VAL A 66 11.58 10.80 -0.57
N LEU A 67 10.83 11.14 0.49
CA LEU A 67 10.51 12.51 0.82
C LEU A 67 11.41 13.03 1.94
N ASN A 68 11.92 14.25 1.77
CA ASN A 68 12.68 14.97 2.80
C ASN A 68 12.19 16.41 2.87
N LYS A 69 11.71 16.84 4.04
CA LYS A 69 11.19 18.21 4.30
C LYS A 69 10.18 18.68 3.23
N GLY A 70 9.26 17.80 2.84
CA GLY A 70 8.20 18.10 1.86
C GLY A 70 8.66 18.14 0.40
N ARG A 71 9.88 17.68 0.09
CA ARG A 71 10.40 17.55 -1.28
C ARG A 71 10.75 16.11 -1.59
N LEU A 72 10.49 15.70 -2.83
CA LEU A 72 10.99 14.44 -3.36
C LEU A 72 12.50 14.56 -3.58
N LEU A 73 13.26 13.55 -3.12
CA LEU A 73 14.71 13.43 -3.35
C LEU A 73 15.03 12.83 -4.71
#